data_AF-A0A179UL87-F1
#
_entry.id   AF-A0A179UL87-F1
#
_cell.length_a   1.000
_cell.length_b   1.000
_cell.length_c   1.000
_cell.angle_alpha   90.00
_cell.angle_beta   90.00
_cell.angle_gamma   90.00
#
_symmetry.space_group_name_H-M   'P 1'
#
loop_
_entity.id
_entity.type
_entity.pdbx_description
1 polymer ?
#
loop_
_entity_poly.entity_id
_entity_poly.type
_entity_poly.pdbx_seq_one_letter_code
_entity_poly.pdbx_strand_id
1 'polypeptide(L)' 'SDIMKIESLCEICFYQKSENLIFLKIIFTHLVCEIDERNYQFQCSVLDVIQVIAEFTLITLFKY' A
#
# COMPACT_ATOMS: atom_id res chain seq x y z
N SER A 1 -5.18 16.55 -21.73
CA SER A 1 -4.98 15.89 -23.03
C SER A 1 -5.55 14.48 -22.94
N ASP A 2 -6.12 13.93 -24.01
CA ASP A 2 -6.69 12.57 -24.02
C ASP A 2 -5.65 11.49 -23.71
N ILE A 3 -4.37 11.76 -24.01
CA ILE A 3 -3.22 10.90 -23.70
C ILE A 3 -3.13 10.59 -22.20
N MET A 4 -3.24 11.62 -21.34
CA MET A 4 -3.14 11.47 -19.89
C MET A 4 -4.28 10.60 -19.33
N LYS A 5 -5.49 10.66 -19.92
CA LYS A 5 -6.62 9.83 -19.51
C LYS A 5 -6.41 8.36 -19.88
N ILE A 6 -5.83 8.09 -21.05
CA ILE A 6 -5.52 6.74 -21.50
C ILE A 6 -4.46 6.11 -20.60
N GLU A 7 -3.41 6.85 -20.25
CA GLU A 7 -2.34 6.41 -19.34
C GLU A 7 -2.91 6.02 -17.97
N SER A 8 -3.75 6.88 -17.37
CA SER A 8 -4.37 6.58 -16.08
C SER A 8 -5.29 5.34 -16.11
N LEU A 9 -6.04 5.12 -17.19
CA LEU A 9 -6.88 3.93 -17.33
C LEU A 9 -6.04 2.64 -17.43
N CYS A 10 -4.92 2.69 -18.14
CA CYS A 10 -3.97 1.58 -18.22
C CYS A 10 -3.38 1.24 -16.84
N GLU A 11 -3.00 2.24 -16.06
CA GLU A 11 -2.48 2.04 -14.69
C GLU A 11 -3.54 1.43 -13.77
N ILE A 12 -4.77 1.94 -13.80
CA ILE A 12 -5.87 1.38 -12.99
C ILE A 12 -6.11 -0.10 -13.36
N CYS A 13 -6.17 -0.41 -14.65
CA CYS A 13 -6.35 -1.78 -15.13
C CYS A 13 -5.20 -2.71 -14.68
N PHE A 14 -3.96 -2.19 -14.75
CA PHE A 14 -2.78 -2.92 -14.28
C PHE A 14 -2.87 -3.24 -12.79
N TYR A 15 -3.13 -2.23 -11.94
CA TYR A 15 -3.20 -2.42 -10.49
C TYR A 15 -4.39 -3.27 -10.04
N GLN A 16 -5.54 -3.17 -10.71
CA GLN A 16 -6.71 -4.02 -10.40
C GLN A 16 -6.49 -5.50 -10.71
N LYS A 17 -5.60 -5.81 -11.67
CA LYS A 17 -5.26 -7.19 -12.04
C LYS A 17 -4.12 -7.76 -11.17
N SER A 18 -3.31 -6.90 -10.57
CA SER A 18 -2.19 -7.31 -9.72
C SER A 18 -2.63 -7.56 -8.28
N GLU A 19 -2.12 -8.63 -7.67
CA GLU A 19 -2.26 -8.88 -6.21
C GLU A 19 -1.03 -8.37 -5.43
N ASN A 20 -0.19 -7.54 -6.06
CA ASN A 20 1.01 -7.01 -5.44
C ASN A 20 0.68 -5.88 -4.47
N LEU A 21 1.39 -5.84 -3.35
CA LEU A 21 1.41 -4.67 -2.47
C LEU A 21 1.99 -3.47 -3.22
N ILE A 22 1.32 -2.33 -3.09
CA ILE A 22 1.64 -1.05 -3.73
C ILE A 22 2.76 -0.35 -2.96
N PHE A 23 2.77 -0.42 -1.62
CA PHE A 23 3.79 0.27 -0.85
C PHE A 23 5.10 -0.52 -0.78
N LEU A 24 6.22 0.21 -0.86
CA LEU A 24 7.53 -0.39 -0.64
C LEU A 24 7.70 -0.78 0.84
N LYS A 25 7.96 -2.06 1.11
CA LYS A 25 8.08 -2.63 2.46
C LYS A 25 9.00 -1.82 3.39
N ILE A 26 10.14 -1.35 2.90
CA ILE A 26 11.12 -0.60 3.70
C ILE A 26 10.52 0.73 4.18
N ILE A 27 9.86 1.46 3.29
CA ILE A 27 9.25 2.76 3.61
C ILE A 27 8.08 2.55 4.56
N PHE A 28 7.25 1.54 4.29
CA PHE A 28 6.11 1.21 5.15
C PHE A 28 6.54 0.79 6.55
N THR A 29 7.60 -0.03 6.66
CA THR A 29 8.17 -0.43 7.96
C THR A 29 8.69 0.77 8.72
N HIS A 30 9.37 1.71 8.05
CA HIS A 30 9.85 2.93 8.68
C HIS A 30 8.69 3.75 9.26
N LEU A 31 7.62 3.93 8.49
CA LEU A 31 6.41 4.63 8.91
C LEU A 31 5.78 3.97 10.16
N VAL A 32 5.64 2.64 10.18
CA VAL A 32 5.10 1.92 11.35
C VAL A 32 5.98 2.16 12.57
N CYS A 33 7.30 2.06 12.43
CA CYS A 33 8.23 2.32 13.53
C CYS A 33 8.20 3.77 14.02
N GLU A 34 7.98 4.76 13.13
CA GLU A 34 7.83 6.16 13.52
C GLU A 34 6.53 6.41 14.29
N ILE A 35 5.41 5.82 13.84
CA ILE A 35 4.12 5.91 14.52
C ILE A 35 4.16 5.25 15.89
N ASP A 36 4.82 4.10 15.99
CA ASP A 36 4.98 3.34 17.24
C ASP A 36 6.05 3.95 18.18
N GLU A 37 6.62 5.11 17.83
CA GLU A 37 7.72 5.77 18.57
C GLU A 37 8.94 4.87 18.79
N ARG A 38 9.11 3.83 17.94
CA ARG A 38 10.10 2.76 18.09
C ARG A 38 10.01 1.99 19.42
N ASN A 39 8.83 1.99 20.06
CA ASN A 39 8.64 1.32 21.34
C ASN A 39 8.66 -0.20 21.23
N TYR A 40 8.26 -0.76 20.08
CA TYR A 40 8.21 -2.20 19.87
C TYR A 40 9.08 -2.67 18.69
N GLN A 41 9.78 -3.78 18.91
CA GLN A 41 10.44 -4.52 17.84
C GLN A 41 9.44 -5.52 17.24
N PHE A 42 8.80 -5.13 16.14
CA PHE A 42 7.85 -6.00 15.44
C PHE A 42 8.55 -7.17 14.76
N GLN A 43 7.88 -8.33 14.75
CA GLN A 43 8.27 -9.44 13.88
C GLN A 43 7.98 -9.06 12.41
N CYS A 44 8.79 -9.55 11.47
CA CYS A 44 8.58 -9.30 10.04
C CYS A 44 7.18 -9.74 9.57
N SER A 45 6.67 -10.87 10.10
CA SER A 45 5.32 -11.36 9.81
C SER A 45 4.21 -10.40 10.26
N VAL A 46 4.41 -9.71 11.38
CA VAL A 46 3.45 -8.72 11.88
C VAL A 46 3.44 -7.49 10.99
N LEU A 47 4.61 -7.01 10.56
CA LEU A 47 4.72 -5.89 9.63
C LEU A 47 4.06 -6.19 8.28
N ASP A 48 4.25 -7.41 7.75
CA ASP A 48 3.59 -7.84 6.50
C ASP A 48 2.05 -7.83 6.64
N VAL A 49 1.51 -8.30 7.76
CA VAL A 49 0.06 -8.28 8.02
C VAL A 49 -0.47 -6.85 8.14
N ILE A 50 0.23 -5.98 8.87
CA ILE A 50 -0.14 -4.56 9.00
C ILE A 50 -0.18 -3.91 7.61
N GLN A 51 0.80 -4.19 6.75
CA GLN A 51 0.84 -3.64 5.40
C GLN A 51 -0.34 -4.11 4.54
N VAL A 52 -0.62 -5.43 4.53
CA VAL A 52 -1.77 -5.99 3.79
C VAL A 52 -3.08 -5.34 4.23
N ILE A 53 -3.30 -5.19 5.54
CA ILE A 53 -4.53 -4.60 6.08
C ILE A 53 -4.62 -3.11 5.73
N ALA A 54 -3.53 -2.36 5.86
CA ALA A 54 -3.51 -0.93 5.56
C ALA A 54 -3.82 -0.66 4.09
N GLU A 55 -3.17 -1.37 3.16
CA GLU A 55 -3.42 -1.21 1.74
C GLU A 55 -4.84 -1.64 1.34
N PHE A 56 -5.33 -2.76 1.88
CA PHE A 56 -6.71 -3.20 1.65
C PHE A 56 -7.73 -2.16 2.14
N THR A 57 -7.48 -1.57 3.31
CA THR A 57 -8.34 -0.52 3.87
C THR A 57 -8.34 0.72 2.99
N LEU A 58 -7.18 1.16 2.49
CA LEU A 58 -7.06 2.30 1.60
C LEU A 58 -7.73 2.05 0.24
N ILE A 59 -7.52 0.87 -0.37
CA ILE A 59 -8.20 0.48 -1.62
C ILE A 59 -9.72 0.53 -1.43
N THR A 60 -10.20 0.02 -0.29
CA THR A 60 -11.63 0.06 0.05
C THR A 60 -12.10 1.50 0.23
N LEU A 61 -11.34 2.34 0.93
CA LEU A 61 -11.67 3.75 1.17
C LEU A 61 -11.76 4.55 -0.13
N PHE A 62 -10.82 4.38 -1.06
CA PHE A 62 -10.84 5.10 -2.34
C PHE A 62 -11.87 4.56 -3.35
N LYS A 63 -12.40 3.36 -3.11
CA LYS A 63 -13.48 2.80 -3.93
C LYS A 63 -14.85 3.40 -3.60
N TYR A 64 -15.06 3.79 -2.34
CA TYR A 64 -16.29 4.41 -1.86
C TYR A 64 -16.26 5.93 -2.03
#